data_AF-A0A4V1ZSC1-F1
#
_entry.id   AF-A0A4V1ZSC1-F1
#
_cell.length_a   1.000
_cell.length_b   1.000
_cell.length_c   1.000
_cell.angle_alpha   90.00
_cell.angle_beta   90.00
_cell.angle_gamma   90.00
#
_symmetry.space_group_name_H-M   'P 1'
#
loop_
_entity.id
_entity.type
_entity.pdbx_description
1 polymer ?
#
loop_
_entity_poly.entity_id
_entity_poly.type
_entity_poly.pdbx_seq_one_letter_code
_entity_poly.pdbx_strand_id
1 'polypeptide(L)'
;MSGPPLPRPEIKALTSLRGLAAMAVVLQHFSATAQQNASGWIPSIVPHGYMAVDFFFVLSGFIMSYTYLAAFETAGLRAYGPFLWKRVARIFPLGIAITLIIALLGTAAAPFGLTGLFYRLPPETGLGTLIVINLLHLQGLMPDYNLNDPSWSVSVELGAYLLFPLLIYLNISARPWVTAAYTAFGIFILLRLSAHDPTGG
;
A
#
# COMPACT_ATOMS: atom_id res chain seq x y z
N MET A 1 8.34 -21.98 -32.68
CA MET A 1 8.60 -20.83 -31.78
C MET A 1 7.29 -20.10 -31.55
N SER A 2 6.61 -20.36 -30.44
CA SER A 2 5.42 -19.57 -30.05
C SER A 2 5.88 -18.17 -29.66
N GLY A 3 5.35 -17.13 -30.31
CA GLY A 3 5.65 -15.74 -29.98
C GLY A 3 5.34 -15.40 -28.51
N PRO A 4 5.84 -14.27 -28.00
CA PRO A 4 5.55 -13.86 -26.62
C PRO A 4 4.03 -13.78 -26.41
N PRO A 5 3.51 -14.22 -25.24
CA PRO A 5 2.08 -14.15 -24.96
C PRO A 5 1.59 -12.70 -25.09
N LEU A 6 0.50 -12.50 -25.82
CA LEU A 6 -0.10 -11.18 -26.01
C LEU A 6 -0.51 -10.59 -24.66
N PRO A 7 -0.35 -9.26 -24.47
CA PRO A 7 -0.80 -8.60 -23.24
C PRO A 7 -2.28 -8.86 -23.01
N ARG A 8 -2.66 -9.29 -21.80
CA ARG A 8 -4.08 -9.45 -21.48
C ARG A 8 -4.79 -8.09 -21.52
N PRO A 9 -6.01 -8.01 -22.08
CA PRO A 9 -6.74 -6.77 -22.18
C PRO A 9 -7.06 -6.20 -20.80
N GLU A 10 -7.05 -4.88 -20.69
CA GLU A 10 -7.44 -4.16 -19.48
C GLU A 10 -8.91 -4.39 -19.16
N ILE A 11 -9.21 -4.67 -17.88
CA ILE A 11 -10.57 -4.80 -17.40
C ILE A 11 -11.05 -3.42 -16.91
N LYS A 12 -11.64 -2.63 -17.83
CA LYS A 12 -12.05 -1.24 -17.58
C LYS A 12 -12.88 -1.05 -16.30
N ALA A 13 -13.81 -1.96 -16.03
CA ALA A 13 -14.65 -1.91 -14.82
C ALA A 13 -13.83 -1.89 -13.52
N LEU A 14 -12.74 -2.67 -13.46
CA LEU A 14 -11.87 -2.71 -12.30
C LEU A 14 -11.00 -1.46 -12.19
N THR A 15 -10.59 -0.88 -13.32
CA THR A 15 -9.89 0.41 -13.34
C THR A 15 -10.77 1.52 -12.77
N SER A 16 -12.05 1.59 -13.18
CA SER A 16 -13.00 2.55 -12.63
C SER A 16 -13.23 2.35 -11.13
N LEU A 17 -13.35 1.09 -10.69
CA LEU A 17 -13.58 0.75 -9.30
C LEU A 17 -12.39 1.12 -8.40
N ARG A 18 -11.15 1.03 -8.91
CA ARG A 18 -9.97 1.58 -8.22
C ARG A 18 -10.03 3.08 -8.05
N GLY A 19 -10.49 3.80 -9.08
CA GLY A 19 -10.65 5.25 -9.01
C GLY A 19 -11.62 5.65 -7.90
N LEU A 20 -12.75 4.94 -7.80
CA LEU A 20 -13.73 5.15 -6.74
C LEU A 20 -13.16 4.82 -5.34
N ALA A 21 -12.45 3.69 -5.21
CA ALA A 21 -11.80 3.32 -3.95
C ALA A 21 -10.74 4.36 -3.53
N ALA A 22 -9.90 4.81 -4.46
CA ALA A 22 -8.91 5.85 -4.19
C ALA A 22 -9.55 7.17 -3.76
N MET A 23 -10.67 7.56 -4.39
CA MET A 23 -11.42 8.76 -3.99
C MET A 23 -11.97 8.63 -2.56
N ALA A 24 -12.52 7.47 -2.21
CA ALA A 24 -13.01 7.22 -0.85
C ALA A 24 -11.88 7.35 0.21
N VAL A 25 -10.68 6.87 -0.10
CA VAL A 25 -9.49 7.03 0.76
C VAL A 25 -9.11 8.51 0.92
N VAL A 26 -9.10 9.28 -0.18
CA VAL A 26 -8.81 10.72 -0.13
C VAL A 26 -9.84 11.46 0.72
N LEU A 27 -11.12 11.18 0.53
CA LEU A 27 -12.20 11.80 1.31
C LEU A 27 -12.09 11.46 2.80
N GLN A 28 -11.67 10.23 3.13
CA GLN A 28 -11.48 9.81 4.52
C GLN A 28 -10.29 10.51 5.19
N HIS A 29 -9.16 10.66 4.49
CA HIS A 29 -8.04 11.44 5.03
C HIS A 29 -8.41 12.92 5.19
N PHE A 30 -9.15 13.49 4.23
CA PHE A 30 -9.60 14.87 4.32
C PHE A 30 -10.58 15.07 5.48
N SER A 31 -11.57 14.19 5.67
CA SER A 31 -12.52 14.27 6.79
C SER A 31 -11.81 14.11 8.15
N ALA A 32 -10.86 13.18 8.26
CA ALA A 32 -10.09 12.97 9.48
C ALA A 32 -9.26 14.21 9.86
N THR A 33 -8.56 14.80 8.89
CA THR A 33 -7.79 16.04 9.11
C THR A 33 -8.70 17.21 9.43
N ALA A 34 -9.85 17.33 8.76
CA ALA A 34 -10.82 18.39 9.04
C ALA A 34 -11.40 18.27 10.46
N GLN A 35 -11.68 17.06 10.93
CA GLN A 35 -12.16 16.81 12.30
C GLN A 35 -11.15 17.22 13.37
N GLN A 36 -9.87 16.89 13.16
CA GLN A 36 -8.79 17.25 14.07
C GLN A 36 -8.61 18.77 14.19
N ASN A 37 -8.77 19.51 13.08
CA ASN A 37 -8.58 20.96 13.06
C ASN A 37 -9.83 21.76 13.44
N ALA A 38 -11.03 21.24 13.16
CA ALA A 38 -12.31 21.91 13.41
C ALA A 38 -13.01 21.43 14.69
N SER A 39 -12.28 20.89 15.67
CA SER A 39 -12.81 20.41 16.97
C SER A 39 -14.07 19.53 16.85
N GLY A 40 -14.16 18.69 15.81
CA GLY A 40 -15.27 17.77 15.60
C GLY A 40 -16.58 18.38 15.08
N TRP A 41 -16.62 19.66 14.70
CA TRP A 41 -17.82 20.29 14.12
C TRP A 41 -18.19 19.74 12.73
N ILE A 42 -17.23 19.10 12.06
CA ILE A 42 -17.41 18.49 10.74
C ILE A 42 -17.65 16.98 10.93
N PRO A 43 -18.83 16.45 10.57
CA PRO A 43 -19.10 15.02 10.67
C PRO A 43 -18.23 14.20 9.71
N SER A 44 -17.98 12.94 10.07
CA SER A 44 -17.21 12.04 9.22
C SER A 44 -18.00 11.72 7.95
N ILE A 45 -17.42 12.04 6.79
CA ILE A 45 -18.05 11.82 5.48
C ILE A 45 -17.94 10.34 5.08
N VAL A 46 -16.87 9.65 5.47
CA VAL A 46 -16.60 8.25 5.10
C VAL A 46 -16.07 7.46 6.31
N PRO A 47 -16.87 7.24 7.37
CA PRO A 47 -16.38 6.68 8.64
C PRO A 47 -15.66 5.33 8.52
N HIS A 48 -15.97 4.56 7.47
CA HIS A 48 -15.36 3.26 7.17
C HIS A 48 -14.39 3.31 5.97
N GLY A 49 -13.82 4.48 5.67
CA GLY A 49 -12.95 4.67 4.51
C GLY A 49 -11.69 3.81 4.53
N TYR A 50 -11.30 3.28 5.69
CA TYR A 50 -10.24 2.26 5.80
C TYR A 50 -10.57 0.98 5.01
N MET A 51 -11.84 0.57 4.91
CA MET A 51 -12.25 -0.59 4.11
C MET A 51 -11.96 -0.40 2.62
N ALA A 52 -11.93 0.84 2.14
CA ALA A 52 -11.56 1.13 0.75
C ALA A 52 -10.08 0.81 0.48
N VAL A 53 -9.22 0.89 1.49
CA VAL A 53 -7.80 0.50 1.41
C VAL A 53 -7.69 -1.02 1.27
N ASP A 54 -8.42 -1.78 2.08
CA ASP A 54 -8.45 -3.25 1.99
C ASP A 54 -8.92 -3.71 0.60
N PHE A 55 -10.00 -3.09 0.12
CA PHE A 55 -10.54 -3.33 -1.20
C PHE A 55 -9.51 -3.03 -2.30
N PHE A 56 -8.78 -1.91 -2.18
CA PHE A 56 -7.73 -1.52 -3.12
C PHE A 56 -6.59 -2.55 -3.18
N PHE A 57 -6.18 -3.11 -2.04
CA PHE A 57 -5.15 -4.16 -1.98
C PHE A 57 -5.59 -5.46 -2.63
N VAL A 58 -6.80 -5.93 -2.32
CA VAL A 58 -7.36 -7.15 -2.94
C VAL A 58 -7.43 -7.01 -4.46
N LEU A 59 -7.91 -5.86 -4.94
CA LEU A 59 -8.02 -5.60 -6.36
C LEU A 59 -6.66 -5.44 -7.05
N SER A 60 -5.66 -4.89 -6.34
CA SER A 60 -4.28 -4.81 -6.81
C SER A 60 -3.67 -6.21 -6.97
N GLY A 61 -3.84 -7.09 -5.99
CA GLY A 61 -3.43 -8.49 -6.07
C GLY A 61 -4.08 -9.24 -7.23
N PHE A 62 -5.41 -9.13 -7.38
CA PHE A 62 -6.15 -9.79 -8.45
C PHE A 62 -5.64 -9.39 -9.84
N ILE A 63 -5.54 -8.10 -10.13
CA ILE A 63 -5.10 -7.62 -11.45
C ILE A 63 -3.64 -7.98 -11.70
N MET A 64 -2.79 -7.95 -10.68
CA MET A 64 -1.40 -8.33 -10.81
C MET A 64 -1.28 -9.80 -11.21
N SER A 65 -1.99 -10.69 -10.52
CA SER A 65 -2.09 -12.11 -10.88
C SER A 65 -2.66 -12.28 -12.28
N TYR A 66 -3.78 -11.63 -12.60
CA TYR A 66 -4.40 -11.71 -13.92
C TYR A 66 -3.44 -11.28 -15.04
N THR A 67 -2.65 -10.21 -14.85
CA THR A 67 -1.78 -9.67 -15.90
C THR A 67 -0.45 -10.40 -16.04
N TYR A 68 0.12 -10.93 -14.96
CA TYR A 68 1.46 -11.51 -14.98
C TYR A 68 1.52 -13.04 -14.89
N LEU A 69 0.40 -13.73 -14.59
CA LEU A 69 0.38 -15.19 -14.46
C LEU A 69 1.00 -15.89 -15.68
N ALA A 70 0.55 -15.55 -16.90
CA ALA A 70 1.06 -16.17 -18.13
C ALA A 70 2.57 -15.91 -18.35
N ALA A 71 3.08 -14.75 -17.93
CA ALA A 71 4.50 -14.44 -18.05
C ALA A 71 5.35 -15.29 -17.09
N PHE A 72 4.86 -15.54 -15.87
CA PHE A 72 5.53 -16.39 -14.90
C PHE A 72 5.37 -17.89 -15.22
N GLU A 73 4.27 -18.32 -15.83
CA GLU A 73 4.10 -19.70 -16.32
C GLU A 73 5.09 -20.01 -17.47
N THR A 74 5.32 -19.04 -18.36
CA THR A 74 6.19 -19.24 -19.54
C THR A 74 7.67 -19.03 -19.26
N ALA A 75 8.04 -18.00 -18.49
CA ALA A 75 9.43 -17.62 -18.25
C ALA A 75 9.92 -17.89 -16.82
N GLY A 76 9.05 -18.36 -15.92
CA GLY A 76 9.42 -18.62 -14.52
C GLY A 76 10.01 -17.38 -13.84
N LEU A 77 11.06 -17.59 -13.03
CA LEU A 77 11.76 -16.52 -12.33
C LEU A 77 12.41 -15.48 -13.27
N ARG A 78 12.62 -15.79 -14.55
CA ARG A 78 13.17 -14.80 -15.52
C ARG A 78 12.20 -13.66 -15.79
N ALA A 79 10.90 -13.85 -15.57
CA ALA A 79 9.90 -12.78 -15.65
C ALA A 79 9.99 -11.78 -14.49
N TYR A 80 10.69 -12.12 -13.40
CA TYR A 80 10.68 -11.33 -12.17
C TYR A 80 11.38 -9.98 -12.32
N GLY A 81 12.56 -9.92 -12.92
CA GLY A 81 13.30 -8.67 -13.12
C GLY A 81 12.49 -7.62 -13.89
N PRO A 82 11.97 -7.95 -15.09
CA PRO A 82 11.12 -7.05 -15.86
C PRO A 82 9.83 -6.65 -15.14
N PHE A 83 9.23 -7.57 -14.38
CA PHE A 83 8.07 -7.28 -13.54
C PHE A 83 8.40 -6.25 -12.46
N LEU A 84 9.45 -6.50 -11.67
CA LEU A 84 9.83 -5.65 -10.54
C LEU A 84 10.27 -4.26 -11.02
N TRP A 85 11.03 -4.21 -12.12
CA TRP A 85 11.47 -2.94 -12.72
C TRP A 85 10.30 -2.02 -13.08
N LYS A 86 9.27 -2.56 -13.76
CA LYS A 86 8.06 -1.78 -14.12
C LYS A 86 7.33 -1.22 -12.90
N ARG A 87 7.40 -1.91 -11.76
CA ARG A 87 6.75 -1.51 -10.51
C ARG A 87 7.58 -0.48 -9.74
N VAL A 88 8.87 -0.71 -9.60
CA VAL A 88 9.82 0.21 -8.97
C VAL A 88 9.87 1.53 -9.72
N ALA A 89 9.97 1.49 -11.06
CA ALA A 89 9.97 2.68 -11.91
C ALA A 89 8.66 3.49 -11.83
N ARG A 90 7.56 2.87 -11.39
CA ARG A 90 6.28 3.56 -11.15
C ARG A 90 6.23 4.22 -9.76
N ILE A 91 6.76 3.57 -8.74
CA ILE A 91 6.63 4.00 -7.34
C ILE A 91 7.71 5.02 -6.97
N PHE A 92 8.97 4.72 -7.25
CA PHE A 92 10.11 5.47 -6.71
C PHE A 92 10.18 6.93 -7.18
N PRO A 93 9.93 7.28 -8.46
CA PRO A 93 10.02 8.68 -8.87
C PRO A 93 9.07 9.60 -8.09
N LEU A 94 7.83 9.15 -7.90
CA LEU A 94 6.84 9.89 -7.12
C LEU A 94 7.16 9.85 -5.63
N GLY A 95 7.57 8.70 -5.10
CA GLY A 95 7.94 8.55 -3.68
C GLY A 95 9.09 9.46 -3.28
N ILE A 96 10.14 9.52 -4.09
CA ILE A 96 11.30 10.41 -3.90
C ILE A 96 10.84 11.87 -3.95
N ALA A 97 10.10 12.26 -5.01
CA ALA A 97 9.66 13.64 -5.18
C ALA A 97 8.82 14.13 -3.99
N ILE A 98 7.81 13.36 -3.57
CA ILE A 98 6.94 13.72 -2.45
C ILE A 98 7.73 13.79 -1.14
N THR A 99 8.62 12.82 -0.90
CA THR A 99 9.46 12.83 0.32
C THR A 99 10.33 14.08 0.39
N LEU A 100 10.98 14.46 -0.71
CA LEU A 100 11.83 15.65 -0.77
C LEU A 100 11.02 16.93 -0.63
N ILE A 101 9.84 17.01 -1.26
CA ILE A 101 8.95 18.17 -1.13
C ILE A 101 8.50 18.34 0.33
N ILE A 102 8.04 17.27 0.98
CA ILE A 102 7.60 17.33 2.39
C ILE A 102 8.76 17.73 3.31
N ALA A 103 9.95 17.14 3.11
CA ALA A 103 11.14 17.49 3.89
C ALA A 103 11.55 18.95 3.69
N LEU A 104 11.54 19.44 2.45
CA LEU A 104 11.86 20.83 2.11
C LEU A 104 10.84 21.81 2.72
N LEU A 105 9.54 21.55 2.56
CA LEU A 105 8.51 22.43 3.06
C LEU A 105 8.49 22.46 4.60
N GLY A 106 8.63 21.30 5.26
CA GLY A 106 8.64 21.26 6.72
C GLY A 106 9.92 21.85 7.35
N THR A 107 11.06 21.79 6.65
CA THR A 107 12.28 22.51 7.07
C THR A 107 12.17 24.01 6.86
N ALA A 108 11.62 24.46 5.72
CA ALA A 108 11.34 25.87 5.46
C ALA A 108 10.31 26.46 6.44
N ALA A 109 9.39 25.63 6.94
CA ALA A 109 8.36 26.00 7.92
C ALA A 109 8.86 26.02 9.38
N ALA A 110 10.04 25.47 9.67
CA ALA A 110 10.57 25.34 11.02
C ALA A 110 10.77 26.67 11.76
N PRO A 111 11.28 27.76 11.13
CA PRO A 111 11.41 29.06 11.80
C PRO A 111 10.08 29.67 12.26
N PHE A 112 8.96 29.21 11.69
CA PHE A 112 7.62 29.69 12.00
C PHE A 112 6.88 28.77 12.98
N GLY A 113 7.50 27.69 13.45
CA GLY A 113 6.84 26.68 14.28
C GLY A 113 5.76 25.88 13.56
N LEU A 114 5.78 25.86 12.21
CA LEU A 114 4.74 25.25 11.37
C LEU A 114 5.11 23.87 10.82
N THR A 115 6.22 23.27 11.28
CA THR A 115 6.68 21.95 10.81
C THR A 115 5.63 20.86 10.96
N GLY A 116 4.80 20.91 12.01
CA GLY A 116 3.73 19.95 12.28
C GLY A 116 2.63 19.88 11.21
N LEU A 117 2.56 20.85 10.29
CA LEU A 117 1.67 20.79 9.12
C LEU A 117 2.17 19.84 8.03
N PHE A 118 3.47 19.50 8.04
CA PHE A 118 4.12 18.71 7.00
C PHE A 118 4.52 17.32 7.49
N TYR A 119 5.08 17.23 8.70
CA TYR A 119 5.45 15.97 9.31
C TYR A 119 5.55 16.08 10.83
N ARG A 120 5.46 14.94 11.50
CA ARG A 120 5.74 14.81 12.95
C ARG A 120 7.07 14.10 13.13
N LEU A 121 7.94 14.67 13.97
CA LEU A 121 9.20 14.04 14.37
C LEU A 121 8.99 13.29 15.69
N PRO A 122 9.19 11.97 15.72
CA PRO A 122 9.29 11.24 16.97
C PRO A 122 10.44 11.79 17.84
N PRO A 123 10.30 11.85 19.17
CA PRO A 123 11.29 12.49 20.05
C PRO A 123 12.72 11.95 19.89
N GLU A 124 12.87 10.65 19.68
CA GLU A 124 14.17 9.99 19.47
C GLU A 124 14.67 9.98 18.03
N THR A 125 13.98 10.60 17.06
CA THR A 125 14.28 10.42 15.63
C THR A 125 14.52 11.74 14.90
N GLY A 126 15.64 11.82 14.18
CA GLY A 126 15.96 12.96 13.31
C GLY A 126 15.28 12.87 11.94
N LEU A 127 15.13 14.02 11.29
CA LEU A 127 14.55 14.14 9.93
C LEU A 127 15.27 13.25 8.91
N GLY A 128 16.60 13.13 9.00
CA GLY A 128 17.38 12.26 8.10
C GLY A 128 16.95 10.80 8.16
N THR A 129 16.66 10.28 9.35
CA THR A 129 16.17 8.89 9.52
C THR A 129 14.81 8.71 8.85
N LEU A 130 13.89 9.66 9.04
CA LEU A 130 12.57 9.58 8.42
C LEU A 130 12.62 9.68 6.90
N ILE A 131 13.54 10.50 6.36
CA ILE A 131 13.80 10.57 4.91
C ILE A 131 14.26 9.20 4.41
N VAL A 132 15.25 8.58 5.07
CA VAL A 132 15.74 7.26 4.68
C VAL A 132 14.63 6.21 4.73
N ILE A 133 13.82 6.19 5.79
CA ILE A 133 12.68 5.26 5.91
C ILE A 133 11.69 5.45 4.75
N ASN A 134 11.35 6.69 4.39
CA ASN A 134 10.40 6.96 3.30
C ASN A 134 10.97 6.65 1.91
N LEU A 135 12.25 6.97 1.67
CA LEU A 135 12.92 6.67 0.41
C LEU A 135 13.09 5.17 0.18
N LEU A 136 13.29 4.40 1.26
CA LEU A 136 13.35 2.93 1.21
C LEU A 136 11.96 2.27 1.26
N HIS A 137 10.90 3.06 1.40
CA HIS A 137 9.53 2.57 1.58
C HIS A 137 9.42 1.53 2.71
N LEU A 138 9.93 1.84 3.90
CA LEU A 138 9.93 0.94 5.07
C LEU A 138 8.81 1.23 6.09
N GLN A 139 8.06 2.31 5.90
CA GLN A 139 6.98 2.74 6.80
C GLN A 139 5.86 1.69 7.03
N GLY A 140 5.68 0.71 6.12
CA GLY A 140 4.75 -0.40 6.35
C GLY A 140 5.23 -1.37 7.44
N LEU A 141 6.52 -1.40 7.73
CA LEU A 141 7.13 -2.15 8.84
C LEU A 141 7.31 -1.28 10.09
N MET A 142 7.28 0.04 9.92
CA MET A 142 7.55 1.04 10.96
C MET A 142 6.49 2.15 10.90
N PRO A 143 5.23 1.87 11.30
CA PRO A 143 4.09 2.78 11.06
C PRO A 143 4.27 4.15 11.73
N ASP A 144 4.91 4.17 12.90
CA ASP A 144 5.14 5.38 13.69
C ASP A 144 6.22 6.31 13.10
N TYR A 145 6.98 5.82 12.11
CA TYR A 145 8.13 6.52 11.53
C TYR A 145 7.87 6.87 10.07
N ASN A 146 6.99 7.85 9.83
CA ASN A 146 6.62 8.26 8.48
C ASN A 146 6.68 9.79 8.31
N LEU A 147 7.09 10.26 7.13
CA LEU A 147 7.01 11.68 6.72
C LEU A 147 5.71 11.97 5.98
N ASN A 148 5.05 10.92 5.49
CA ASN A 148 3.89 11.02 4.64
C ASN A 148 2.94 9.91 5.08
N ASP A 149 1.95 10.23 5.89
CA ASP A 149 1.02 9.25 6.49
C ASP A 149 0.55 8.18 5.48
N PRO A 150 -0.02 8.49 4.30
CA PRO A 150 -0.49 7.48 3.36
C PRO A 150 0.62 6.60 2.72
N SER A 151 1.91 6.92 2.91
CA SER A 151 3.02 6.20 2.29
C SER A 151 3.18 4.76 2.82
N TRP A 152 2.59 4.43 3.98
CA TRP A 152 2.59 3.06 4.53
C TRP A 152 1.97 2.06 3.55
N SER A 153 0.90 2.48 2.86
CA SER A 153 0.19 1.61 1.91
C SER A 153 1.07 1.23 0.71
N VAL A 154 1.88 2.18 0.23
CA VAL A 154 2.85 1.98 -0.86
C VAL A 154 4.00 1.06 -0.43
N SER A 155 4.44 1.16 0.82
CA SER A 155 5.44 0.25 1.40
C SER A 155 4.91 -1.20 1.43
N VAL A 156 3.67 -1.39 1.87
CA VAL A 156 3.01 -2.71 1.85
C VAL A 156 2.85 -3.22 0.42
N GLU A 157 2.49 -2.36 -0.53
CA GLU A 157 2.40 -2.71 -1.96
C GLU A 157 3.76 -3.18 -2.52
N LEU A 158 4.85 -2.49 -2.17
CA LEU A 158 6.22 -2.90 -2.54
C LEU A 158 6.58 -4.26 -1.93
N GLY A 159 6.25 -4.48 -0.66
CA GLY A 159 6.41 -5.79 -0.01
C GLY A 159 5.64 -6.89 -0.74
N ALA A 160 4.41 -6.62 -1.16
CA ALA A 160 3.61 -7.54 -1.95
C ALA A 160 4.26 -7.86 -3.31
N TYR A 161 4.87 -6.87 -3.97
CA TYR A 161 5.62 -7.09 -5.22
C TYR A 161 6.85 -7.97 -5.03
N LEU A 162 7.54 -7.84 -3.88
CA LEU A 162 8.68 -8.69 -3.55
C LEU A 162 8.25 -10.14 -3.30
N LEU A 163 7.12 -10.34 -2.63
CA LEU A 163 6.56 -11.68 -2.36
C LEU A 163 5.85 -12.31 -3.56
N PHE A 164 5.45 -11.53 -4.55
CA PHE A 164 4.61 -11.96 -5.66
C PHE A 164 5.12 -13.21 -6.42
N PRO A 165 6.42 -13.36 -6.76
CA PRO A 165 6.92 -14.56 -7.44
C PRO A 165 6.76 -15.83 -6.61
N LEU A 166 6.98 -15.71 -5.29
CA LEU A 166 6.78 -16.82 -4.36
C LEU A 166 5.31 -17.22 -4.34
N LEU A 167 4.41 -16.24 -4.21
CA LEU A 167 2.96 -16.47 -4.20
C LEU A 167 2.46 -17.11 -5.50
N ILE A 168 2.95 -16.64 -6.65
CA ILE A 168 2.63 -17.22 -7.95
C ILE A 168 3.21 -18.62 -8.10
N TYR A 169 4.47 -18.85 -7.74
CA TYR A 169 5.10 -20.17 -7.84
C TYR A 169 4.35 -21.23 -7.01
N LEU A 170 3.94 -20.87 -5.80
CA LEU A 170 3.14 -21.72 -4.93
C LEU A 170 1.74 -21.99 -5.50
N ASN A 171 1.12 -21.01 -6.18
CA ASN A 171 -0.20 -21.18 -6.82
C ASN A 171 -0.16 -21.96 -8.14
N ILE A 172 0.80 -21.70 -9.03
CA ILE A 172 0.97 -22.44 -10.31
C ILE A 172 1.20 -23.93 -10.03
N SER A 173 1.87 -24.26 -8.91
CA SER A 173 2.10 -25.65 -8.52
C SER A 173 0.81 -26.40 -8.12
N ALA A 174 -0.35 -25.72 -8.05
CA ALA A 174 -1.69 -26.26 -7.77
C ALA A 174 -1.74 -27.21 -6.56
N ARG A 175 -0.90 -26.96 -5.56
CA ARG A 175 -0.78 -27.84 -4.39
C ARG A 175 -1.95 -27.58 -3.45
N PRO A 176 -2.85 -28.55 -3.19
CA PRO A 176 -4.06 -28.33 -2.37
C PRO A 176 -3.74 -27.93 -0.92
N TRP A 177 -2.55 -28.26 -0.42
CA TRP A 177 -2.11 -27.80 0.90
C TRP A 177 -1.77 -26.31 0.95
N VAL A 178 -1.36 -25.70 -0.17
CA VAL A 178 -1.05 -24.25 -0.25
C VAL A 178 -2.34 -23.45 -0.17
N THR A 179 -3.38 -23.85 -0.91
CA THR A 179 -4.70 -23.22 -0.82
C THR A 179 -5.30 -23.43 0.58
N ALA A 180 -5.21 -24.64 1.13
CA ALA A 180 -5.62 -24.91 2.51
C ALA A 180 -4.86 -24.05 3.53
N ALA A 181 -3.55 -23.84 3.35
CA ALA A 181 -2.74 -22.98 4.21
C ALA A 181 -3.15 -21.51 4.11
N TYR A 182 -3.43 -20.98 2.92
CA TYR A 182 -3.94 -19.60 2.77
C TYR A 182 -5.31 -19.43 3.43
N THR A 183 -6.22 -20.40 3.24
CA THR A 183 -7.55 -20.38 3.86
C THR A 183 -7.44 -20.49 5.38
N ALA A 184 -6.61 -21.40 5.90
CA ALA A 184 -6.39 -21.55 7.33
C ALA A 184 -5.75 -20.31 7.96
N PHE A 185 -4.79 -19.69 7.26
CA PHE A 185 -4.17 -18.43 7.69
C PHE A 185 -5.17 -17.28 7.72
N GLY A 186 -6.02 -17.15 6.68
CA GLY A 186 -7.10 -16.18 6.64
C GLY A 186 -8.11 -16.38 7.77
N ILE A 187 -8.55 -17.62 8.01
CA ILE A 187 -9.44 -17.98 9.12
C ILE A 187 -8.77 -17.66 10.46
N PHE A 188 -7.50 -18.00 10.64
CA PHE A 188 -6.75 -17.71 11.86
C PHE A 188 -6.72 -16.20 12.16
N ILE A 189 -6.45 -15.37 11.15
CA ILE A 189 -6.49 -13.91 11.30
C ILE A 189 -7.89 -13.45 11.69
N LEU A 190 -8.94 -13.93 11.01
CA LEU A 190 -10.32 -13.57 11.34
C LEU A 190 -10.69 -13.95 12.78
N LEU A 191 -10.29 -15.14 13.24
CA LEU A 191 -10.51 -15.60 14.61
C LEU A 191 -9.73 -14.76 15.63
N ARG A 192 -8.52 -14.31 15.30
CA ARG A 192 -7.74 -13.42 16.16
C ARG A 192 -8.35 -12.03 16.26
N LEU A 193 -8.87 -11.51 15.15
CA LEU A 193 -9.56 -10.22 15.12
C LEU A 193 -10.90 -10.28 15.85
N SER A 194 -11.67 -11.37 15.72
CA SER A 194 -12.93 -11.55 16.46
C SER A 194 -12.72 -11.81 17.94
N ALA A 195 -11.58 -12.40 18.33
CA ALA A 195 -11.21 -12.59 19.73
C ALA A 195 -10.68 -11.30 20.37
N HIS A 196 -10.31 -10.29 19.56
CA HIS A 196 -9.89 -8.98 20.01
C HIS A 196 -11.06 -7.99 19.89
N ASP A 197 -12.19 -8.33 20.49
CA ASP A 197 -13.31 -7.39 20.67
C ASP A 197 -12.99 -6.47 21.86
N PRO A 198 -12.84 -5.14 21.68
CA PRO A 198 -12.55 -4.21 22.77
C PRO A 198 -13.78 -3.91 23.65
N THR A 199 -14.94 -4.48 23.36
CA THR A 199 -16.20 -4.21 24.10
C THR A 199 -16.39 -5.08 25.35
N GLY A 200 -15.31 -5.61 25.91
CA GLY A 200 -15.32 -6.24 27.22
C GLY A 200 -15.17 -5.24 28.35
N GLY A 201 -16.26 -4.59 28.76
CA GLY A 201 -16.46 -4.00 30.10
C GLY A 201 -15.70 -2.72 30.44
#